data_AF-A0A852VMV5-F1
#
_entry.id   AF-A0A852VMV5-F1
#
_cell.length_a   1.000
_cell.length_b   1.000
_cell.length_c   1.000
_cell.angle_alpha   90.00
_cell.angle_beta   90.00
_cell.angle_gamma   90.00
#
_symmetry.space_group_name_H-M   'P 1'
#
loop_
_entity.id
_entity.type
_entity.pdbx_description
1 polymer ?
#
loop_
_entity_poly.entity_id
_entity_poly.type
_entity_poly.pdbx_seq_one_letter_code
_entity_poly.pdbx_strand_id
1 'polypeptide(L)'
;MRQWCAGLTTLAMLVLAMGGVWARADAALLMEEPYGEFGAFNPTGHAAIYLNHICAESPTVLRPCHAGEPGAVISRYHKIDGYDWLAIPLVPYLYAVEHVEDVPKTADAPLEGEVARSVSTRSSTGAGTRR
;
A
#
# COMPACT_ATOMS: atom_id res chain seq x y z
N MET A 1 7.29 10.67 55.30
CA MET A 1 6.60 9.72 54.40
C MET A 1 5.85 10.41 53.27
N ARG A 2 4.84 11.26 53.52
CA ARG A 2 4.03 11.90 52.45
C ARG A 2 4.82 12.73 51.41
N GLN A 3 5.87 13.42 51.86
CA GLN A 3 6.72 14.26 51.00
C GLN A 3 7.70 13.45 50.13
N TRP A 4 8.03 12.23 50.58
CA TRP A 4 8.93 11.31 49.87
C TRP A 4 8.17 10.55 48.78
N CYS A 5 6.91 10.17 49.05
CA CYS A 5 6.02 9.63 48.02
C CYS A 5 5.77 10.66 46.92
N ALA A 6 5.49 11.92 47.28
CA ALA A 6 5.26 12.99 46.32
C ALA A 6 6.47 13.16 45.37
N GLY A 7 7.69 13.27 45.92
CA GLY A 7 8.91 13.39 45.12
C GLY A 7 9.18 12.21 44.19
N LEU A 8 8.90 10.97 44.63
CA LEU A 8 9.04 9.78 43.80
C LEU A 8 8.03 9.77 42.63
N THR A 9 6.78 10.16 42.88
CA THR A 9 5.78 10.28 41.80
C THR A 9 6.16 11.34 40.77
N THR A 10 6.67 12.51 41.19
CA THR A 10 7.09 13.55 40.24
C THR A 10 8.28 13.09 39.41
N LEU A 11 9.24 12.39 40.02
CA LEU A 11 10.39 11.84 39.32
C LEU A 11 9.99 10.77 38.30
N ALA A 12 9.09 9.85 38.67
CA ALA A 12 8.58 8.81 37.77
C ALA A 12 7.86 9.42 36.55
N MET A 13 7.02 10.44 36.77
CA MET A 13 6.34 11.17 35.69
C MET A 13 7.33 11.89 34.77
N LEU A 14 8.40 12.48 35.30
CA LEU A 14 9.44 13.13 34.50
C LEU A 14 10.21 12.12 33.63
N VAL A 15 10.53 10.94 34.17
CA VAL A 15 11.23 9.87 33.43
C VAL A 15 10.34 9.32 32.31
N LEU A 16 9.05 9.10 32.58
CA LEU A 16 8.07 8.70 31.57
C LEU A 16 7.91 9.75 30.45
N ALA A 17 7.91 11.04 30.80
CA ALA A 17 7.81 12.13 29.83
C ALA A 17 9.07 12.26 28.95
N MET A 18 10.27 12.04 29.52
CA MET A 18 11.53 12.04 28.77
C MET A 18 11.75 10.76 27.95
N GLY A 19 11.10 9.66 28.33
CA GLY A 19 11.07 8.40 27.58
C GLY A 19 10.03 8.38 26.44
N GLY A 20 9.39 9.52 26.13
CA GLY A 20 8.46 9.65 25.02
C GLY A 20 9.08 9.14 23.73
N VAL A 21 8.70 7.92 23.35
CA VAL A 21 9.21 7.19 22.19
C VAL A 21 9.05 8.06 20.96
N TRP A 22 10.15 8.32 20.26
CA TRP A 22 10.11 9.04 18.99
C TRP A 22 9.39 8.14 17.97
N ALA A 23 8.09 8.33 17.83
CA ALA A 23 7.31 7.69 16.79
C ALA A 23 7.63 8.40 15.46
N ARG A 24 8.26 7.69 14.54
CA ARG A 24 8.44 8.15 13.16
C ARG A 24 7.39 7.48 12.29
N ALA A 25 6.65 8.30 11.57
CA ALA A 25 5.79 7.86 10.48
C ALA A 25 6.32 8.53 9.21
N ASP A 26 6.33 7.79 8.12
CA ASP A 26 6.77 8.25 6.81
C ASP A 26 5.75 7.78 5.77
N ALA A 27 5.39 8.70 4.89
CA ALA A 27 4.37 8.51 3.88
C ALA A 27 4.65 9.43 2.69
N ALA A 28 4.33 8.95 1.49
CA ALA A 28 4.42 9.75 0.26
C ALA A 28 3.07 9.76 -0.46
N LEU A 29 2.75 10.90 -1.09
CA LEU A 29 1.63 11.01 -2.01
C LEU A 29 2.14 10.71 -3.43
N LEU A 30 1.56 9.69 -4.04
CA LEU A 30 1.75 9.37 -5.45
C LEU A 30 0.70 10.15 -6.25
N MET A 31 1.16 10.97 -7.20
CA MET A 31 0.30 11.69 -8.13
C MET A 31 0.44 11.03 -9.49
N GLU A 32 -0.63 10.43 -9.98
CA GLU A 32 -0.59 9.50 -11.10
C GLU A 32 -1.41 10.06 -12.26
N GLU A 33 -0.77 10.15 -13.43
CA GLU A 33 -1.44 10.49 -14.67
C GLU A 33 -1.81 9.18 -15.40
N PRO A 34 -3.08 9.02 -15.82
CA PRO A 34 -3.45 7.87 -16.62
C PRO A 34 -2.72 7.91 -17.98
N TYR A 35 -2.05 6.82 -18.32
CA TYR A 35 -1.35 6.66 -19.60
C TYR A 35 -2.14 5.72 -20.53
N GLY A 36 -2.23 6.09 -21.81
CA GLY A 36 -2.96 5.32 -22.83
C GLY A 36 -4.49 5.26 -22.62
N GLU A 37 -5.20 4.52 -23.49
CA GLU A 37 -6.65 4.32 -23.34
C GLU A 37 -7.00 3.49 -22.09
N PHE A 38 -6.13 2.56 -21.69
CA PHE A 38 -6.35 1.72 -20.51
C PHE A 38 -6.35 2.54 -19.21
N GLY A 39 -5.53 3.60 -19.13
CA GLY A 39 -5.53 4.53 -18.00
C GLY A 39 -6.84 5.32 -17.87
N ALA A 40 -7.54 5.60 -18.98
CA ALA A 40 -8.81 6.34 -18.95
C ALA A 40 -9.99 5.52 -18.40
N PHE A 41 -9.92 4.19 -18.45
CA PHE A 41 -10.97 3.28 -17.98
C PHE A 41 -10.67 2.62 -16.63
N ASN A 42 -9.46 2.79 -16.08
CA ASN A 42 -9.12 2.20 -14.81
C ASN A 42 -9.73 3.00 -13.64
N PRO A 43 -10.47 2.35 -12.73
CA PRO A 43 -11.10 3.02 -11.59
C PRO A 43 -10.12 3.35 -10.45
N THR A 44 -8.80 3.22 -10.67
CA THR A 44 -7.75 3.59 -9.73
C THR A 44 -7.68 5.10 -9.59
N GLY A 45 -7.64 5.57 -8.34
CA GLY A 45 -7.55 7.00 -8.05
C GLY A 45 -6.31 7.64 -8.69
N HIS A 46 -6.45 8.87 -9.20
CA HIS A 46 -5.34 9.72 -9.67
C HIS A 46 -4.31 10.10 -8.58
N ALA A 47 -4.56 9.67 -7.35
CA ALA A 47 -3.70 9.89 -6.22
C ALA A 47 -3.78 8.71 -5.27
N ALA A 48 -2.63 8.30 -4.75
CA ALA A 48 -2.49 7.21 -3.80
C ALA A 48 -1.48 7.54 -2.70
N ILE A 49 -1.58 6.85 -1.56
CA ILE A 49 -0.72 7.07 -0.40
C ILE A 49 0.19 5.86 -0.24
N TYR A 50 1.50 6.09 -0.30
CA TYR A 50 2.51 5.08 -0.01
C TYR A 50 2.92 5.14 1.46
N LEU A 51 2.99 3.97 2.11
CA LEU A 51 3.45 3.79 3.49
C LEU A 51 4.64 2.82 3.51
N ASN A 52 5.82 3.28 3.91
CA ASN A 52 7.06 2.48 3.85
C ASN A 52 7.30 1.56 5.06
N HIS A 53 6.50 1.65 6.12
CA HIS A 53 6.59 0.80 7.31
C HIS A 53 5.31 -0.01 7.57
N ILE A 54 4.32 0.11 6.68
CA ILE A 54 3.04 -0.58 6.76
C ILE A 54 2.85 -1.39 5.48
N CYS A 55 2.58 -2.68 5.64
CA CYS A 55 2.44 -3.65 4.56
C CYS A 55 1.01 -4.18 4.53
N ALA A 56 0.55 -4.56 3.33
CA ALA A 56 -0.77 -5.17 3.16
C ALA A 56 -0.68 -6.66 3.48
N GLU A 57 -1.43 -7.12 4.48
CA GLU A 57 -1.68 -8.55 4.70
C GLU A 57 -2.76 -9.05 3.75
N SER A 58 -3.75 -8.18 3.48
CA SER A 58 -4.76 -8.34 2.43
C SER A 58 -5.21 -6.96 1.95
N PRO A 59 -6.03 -6.85 0.89
CA PRO A 59 -6.51 -5.55 0.40
C PRO A 59 -7.22 -4.69 1.44
N THR A 60 -7.73 -5.28 2.53
CA THR A 60 -8.46 -4.60 3.60
C THR A 60 -7.79 -4.70 4.97
N VAL A 61 -6.60 -5.32 5.06
CA VAL A 61 -5.88 -5.51 6.33
C VAL A 61 -4.44 -5.07 6.18
N LEU A 62 -4.03 -4.14 7.05
CA LEU A 62 -2.68 -3.62 7.13
C LEU A 62 -1.97 -4.17 8.37
N ARG A 63 -0.66 -4.35 8.26
CA ARG A 63 0.21 -4.75 9.35
C ARG A 63 1.54 -4.00 9.30
N PRO A 64 2.30 -3.92 10.40
CA PRO A 64 3.69 -3.50 10.33
C PRO A 64 4.48 -4.37 9.35
N CYS A 65 5.38 -3.75 8.59
CA CYS A 65 6.27 -4.48 7.70
C CYS A 65 7.32 -5.28 8.49
N HIS A 66 7.69 -6.43 7.96
CA HIS A 66 8.90 -7.16 8.31
C HIS A 66 10.13 -6.50 7.68
N ALA A 67 11.31 -6.88 8.15
CA ALA A 67 12.56 -6.38 7.60
C ALA A 67 12.67 -6.72 6.10
N GLY A 68 12.93 -5.69 5.28
CA GLY A 68 13.09 -5.84 3.83
C GLY A 68 11.79 -5.75 3.01
N GLU A 69 10.62 -5.66 3.65
CA GLU A 69 9.38 -5.45 2.91
C GLU A 69 9.26 -3.99 2.45
N PRO A 70 8.81 -3.73 1.21
CA PRO A 70 8.84 -2.40 0.62
C PRO A 70 7.65 -1.52 1.02
N GLY A 71 6.72 -2.00 1.85
CA GLY A 71 5.50 -1.25 2.19
C GLY A 71 4.32 -1.50 1.25
N ALA A 72 3.28 -0.71 1.44
CA ALA A 72 2.02 -0.79 0.70
C ALA A 72 1.54 0.58 0.23
N VAL A 73 0.76 0.56 -0.84
CA VAL A 73 0.06 1.72 -1.39
C VAL A 73 -1.42 1.57 -1.13
N ILE A 74 -2.03 2.64 -0.62
CA ILE A 74 -3.46 2.74 -0.39
C ILE A 74 -4.03 3.71 -1.42
N SER A 75 -4.94 3.21 -2.25
CA SER A 75 -5.57 4.00 -3.32
C SER A 75 -7.08 3.77 -3.32
N ARG A 76 -7.81 4.70 -3.93
CA ARG A 76 -9.25 4.52 -4.13
C ARG A 76 -9.52 3.65 -5.34
N TYR A 77 -10.46 2.73 -5.18
CA TYR A 77 -10.97 1.87 -6.23
C TYR A 77 -12.47 2.01 -6.30
N HIS A 78 -12.95 2.64 -7.37
CA HIS A 78 -14.39 2.78 -7.56
C HIS A 78 -15.02 1.43 -7.95
N LYS A 79 -16.12 1.05 -7.27
CA LYS A 79 -16.97 -0.13 -7.55
C LYS A 79 -16.33 -1.50 -7.30
N ILE A 80 -15.42 -1.63 -6.33
CA ILE A 80 -14.91 -2.93 -5.89
C ILE A 80 -15.66 -3.39 -4.63
N ASP A 81 -16.70 -4.21 -4.80
CA ASP A 81 -17.44 -4.90 -3.71
C ASP A 81 -17.84 -4.02 -2.51
N GLY A 82 -18.14 -2.74 -2.76
CA GLY A 82 -18.50 -1.77 -1.72
C GLY A 82 -17.32 -1.16 -0.95
N TYR A 83 -16.09 -1.59 -1.21
CA TYR A 83 -14.87 -0.99 -0.69
C TYR A 83 -14.45 0.20 -1.54
N ASP A 84 -14.08 1.30 -0.87
CA ASP A 84 -13.61 2.53 -1.52
C ASP A 84 -12.08 2.60 -1.53
N TRP A 85 -11.41 2.10 -0.49
CA TRP A 85 -9.95 2.12 -0.36
C TRP A 85 -9.41 0.71 -0.20
N LEU A 86 -8.37 0.40 -0.97
CA LEU A 86 -7.68 -0.89 -0.94
C LEU A 86 -6.18 -0.69 -0.78
N ALA A 87 -5.56 -1.59 -0.03
CA ALA A 87 -4.12 -1.65 0.17
C ALA A 87 -3.49 -2.69 -0.76
N ILE A 88 -2.54 -2.27 -1.59
CA ILE A 88 -1.84 -3.13 -2.54
C ILE A 88 -0.34 -3.09 -2.20
N PRO A 89 0.40 -4.23 -2.22
CA PRO A 89 1.84 -4.21 -2.07
C PRO A 89 2.51 -3.32 -3.13
N LEU A 90 3.61 -2.64 -2.78
CA LEU A 90 4.21 -1.59 -3.62
C LEU A 90 4.51 -2.04 -5.05
N VAL A 91 5.12 -3.22 -5.23
CA VAL A 91 5.57 -3.71 -6.54
C VAL A 91 4.38 -4.03 -7.46
N PRO A 92 3.37 -4.82 -7.03
CA PRO A 92 2.13 -5.00 -7.78
C PRO A 92 1.41 -3.70 -8.12
N TYR A 93 1.40 -2.71 -7.21
CA TYR A 93 0.73 -1.44 -7.47
C TYR A 93 1.40 -0.66 -8.61
N LEU A 94 2.73 -0.55 -8.59
CA LEU A 94 3.47 0.28 -9.56
C LEU A 94 3.66 -0.40 -10.93
N TYR A 95 3.82 -1.72 -10.94
CA TYR A 95 4.29 -2.44 -12.14
C TYR A 95 3.42 -3.61 -12.55
N ALA A 96 2.32 -3.90 -11.82
CA ALA A 96 1.44 -5.03 -12.06
C ALA A 96 2.14 -6.40 -12.12
N VAL A 97 3.26 -6.54 -11.38
CA VAL A 97 4.01 -7.78 -11.20
C VAL A 97 4.22 -8.08 -9.72
N GLU A 98 4.42 -9.34 -9.37
CA GLU A 98 4.60 -9.77 -7.96
C GLU A 98 6.03 -9.57 -7.46
N HIS A 99 7.02 -9.65 -8.37
CA HIS A 99 8.43 -9.62 -8.04
C HIS A 99 9.15 -8.50 -8.79
N VAL A 100 10.19 -7.92 -8.16
CA VAL A 100 10.94 -6.79 -8.73
C VAL A 100 11.69 -7.21 -10.00
N GLU A 101 12.10 -8.48 -10.06
CA GLU A 101 12.82 -9.06 -11.19
C GLU A 101 11.97 -9.13 -12.46
N ASP A 102 10.65 -9.14 -12.30
CA ASP A 102 9.69 -9.19 -13.40
C ASP A 102 9.31 -7.80 -13.93
N VAL A 103 9.87 -6.72 -13.34
CA VAL A 103 9.57 -5.35 -13.77
C VAL A 103 10.11 -5.11 -15.19
N PRO A 104 9.25 -4.69 -16.14
CA PRO A 104 9.68 -4.40 -17.50
C PRO A 104 10.72 -3.28 -17.56
N LYS A 105 11.69 -3.41 -18.48
CA LYS A 105 12.74 -2.39 -18.68
C LYS A 105 12.20 -1.10 -19.31
N THR A 106 11.12 -1.21 -20.08
CA THR A 106 10.46 -0.11 -20.78
C THR A 106 8.95 -0.26 -20.66
N ALA A 107 8.24 0.87 -20.68
CA ALA A 107 6.78 0.92 -20.79
C ALA A 107 6.41 1.62 -22.10
N ASP A 108 6.36 0.85 -23.18
CA ASP A 108 6.05 1.29 -24.53
C ASP A 108 4.73 0.69 -25.04
N ALA A 109 4.06 1.36 -25.98
CA ALA A 109 2.73 0.97 -26.49
C ALA A 109 2.60 -0.52 -26.93
N PRO A 110 3.63 -1.16 -27.54
CA PRO A 110 3.57 -2.59 -27.83
C PRO A 110 3.38 -3.47 -26.58
N LEU A 111 4.08 -3.13 -25.49
CA LEU A 111 3.99 -3.84 -24.22
C LEU A 111 2.62 -3.67 -23.58
N GLU A 112 2.02 -2.48 -23.67
CA GLU A 112 0.65 -2.23 -23.17
C GLU A 112 -0.37 -3.18 -23.81
N GLY A 113 -0.30 -3.33 -25.13
CA GLY A 113 -1.19 -4.22 -25.87
C GLY A 113 -1.04 -5.69 -25.45
N GLU A 114 0.17 -6.10 -25.04
CA GLU A 114 0.44 -7.45 -24.55
C GLU A 114 -0.12 -7.68 -23.13
N VAL A 115 0.09 -6.72 -22.23
CA VAL A 115 -0.46 -6.76 -20.86
C VAL A 115 -1.99 -6.74 -20.89
N ALA A 116 -2.60 -5.88 -21.71
CA ALA A 116 -4.06 -5.83 -21.86
C ALA A 116 -4.64 -7.17 -22.36
N ARG A 117 -3.96 -7.82 -23.32
CA ARG A 117 -4.34 -9.15 -23.82
C ARG A 117 -4.19 -10.23 -22.75
N SER A 118 -3.13 -10.19 -21.95
CA SER A 118 -2.89 -11.21 -20.92
C SER A 118 -3.94 -11.15 -19.80
N VAL A 119 -4.33 -9.93 -19.39
CA VAL A 119 -5.42 -9.70 -18.42
C VAL A 119 -6.76 -10.20 -18.96
N SER A 120 -7.10 -9.86 -20.22
CA SER A 120 -8.32 -10.36 -20.86
C SER A 120 -8.40 -11.88 -20.89
N THR A 121 -7.27 -12.54 -21.23
CA THR A 121 -7.19 -14.01 -21.32
C THR A 121 -7.24 -14.68 -19.95
N ARG A 122 -6.70 -14.06 -18.91
CA ARG A 122 -6.75 -14.58 -17.53
C ARG A 122 -8.17 -14.44 -16.94
N SER A 123 -8.91 -13.39 -17.29
CA SER A 123 -10.31 -13.24 -16.88
C SER A 123 -11.24 -14.29 -17.49
N SER A 124 -11.00 -14.69 -18.76
CA SER A 124 -11.82 -15.68 -19.44
C SER A 124 -11.57 -17.11 -18.94
N THR A 125 -10.36 -17.40 -18.44
CA THR A 125 -10.03 -18.69 -17.81
C THR A 125 -10.53 -18.78 -16.36
N GLY A 126 -10.70 -17.66 -15.65
CA GLY A 126 -11.23 -17.61 -14.28
C GLY A 126 -12.75 -17.72 -14.15
N ALA A 127 -13.51 -17.53 -15.23
CA ALA A 127 -14.98 -17.60 -15.22
C ALA A 127 -15.55 -19.04 -15.16
N GLY A 128 -14.68 -20.06 -15.14
CA GLY A 128 -15.04 -21.47 -15.35
C GLY A 128 -15.11 -22.38 -14.12
N THR A 129 -15.13 -21.87 -12.89
CA THR A 129 -15.19 -22.76 -11.70
C THR A 129 -16.02 -22.18 -10.55
N ARG A 130 -17.34 -22.15 -10.73
CA ARG A 130 -18.31 -22.29 -9.63
C ARG A 130 -19.35 -23.34 -10.03
N ARG A 131 -19.13 -24.56 -9.55
CA ARG A 131 -20.20 -25.52 -9.24
C ARG A 131 -20.25 -25.66 -7.73
#